data_AF-A0A9P7YZC6-F1
#
_entry.id   AF-A0A9P7YZC6-F1
#
_cell.length_a   1.000
_cell.length_b   1.000
_cell.length_c   1.000
_cell.angle_alpha   90.00
_cell.angle_beta   90.00
_cell.angle_gamma   90.00
#
_symmetry.space_group_name_H-M   'P 1'
#
loop_
_entity.id
_entity.type
_entity.pdbx_description
1 polymer ?
#
loop_
_entity_poly.entity_id
_entity_poly.type
_entity_poly.pdbx_seq_one_letter_code
_entity_poly.pdbx_strand_id
1 'polypeptide(L)' 'MAQSLLSLLPGVFTAVFTPAAPFCRYLPGDSVWPSAVIWSALNTSVGGRLIATVPLASPCHDPTYNAATCAYD' A
#
# COMPACT_ATOMS: atom_id res chain seq x y z
N MET A 1 14.80 -48.46 43.39
CA MET A 1 14.55 -47.02 43.20
C MET A 1 15.44 -46.57 42.06
N ALA A 2 14.88 -46.44 40.86
CA ALA A 2 15.65 -46.19 39.64
C ALA A 2 16.10 -44.71 39.61
N GLN A 3 17.40 -44.49 39.41
CA GLN A 3 18.01 -43.16 39.38
C GLN A 3 17.83 -42.57 37.97
N SER A 4 17.17 -41.41 37.90
CA SER A 4 16.95 -40.66 36.68
C SER A 4 18.26 -40.08 36.15
N LEU A 5 18.67 -40.53 34.96
CA LEU A 5 19.79 -39.97 34.21
C LEU A 5 19.35 -38.67 33.53
N LEU A 6 19.87 -37.52 33.97
CA LEU A 6 19.75 -36.24 33.26
C LEU A 6 20.73 -36.21 32.08
N SER A 7 20.21 -36.34 30.87
CA SER A 7 20.95 -36.13 29.63
C SER A 7 21.10 -34.63 29.33
N LEU A 8 22.32 -34.12 29.48
CA LEU A 8 22.71 -32.79 28.98
C LEU A 8 22.87 -32.85 27.46
N LEU A 9 21.82 -32.48 26.73
CA LEU A 9 21.95 -32.16 25.31
C LEU A 9 22.53 -30.74 25.19
N PRO A 10 23.65 -30.52 24.46
CA PRO A 10 24.06 -29.18 24.10
C PRO A 10 23.01 -28.61 23.14
N GLY A 11 22.11 -27.79 23.69
CA GLY A 11 21.10 -27.08 22.92
C GLY A 11 21.78 -26.10 21.99
N VAL A 12 22.03 -26.50 20.75
CA VAL A 12 22.43 -25.59 19.68
C VAL A 12 21.21 -24.71 19.38
N PHE A 13 21.14 -23.55 20.04
CA PHE A 13 20.19 -22.50 19.69
C PHE A 13 20.59 -21.95 18.33
N THR A 14 19.96 -22.47 17.28
CA THR A 14 20.02 -21.84 15.96
C THR A 14 19.15 -20.59 16.02
N ALA A 15 19.75 -19.42 15.84
CA ALA A 15 19.01 -18.17 15.73
C ALA A 15 18.26 -18.19 14.40
N VAL A 16 16.93 -18.25 14.47
CA VAL A 16 16.06 -18.15 13.29
C VAL A 16 15.98 -16.67 12.91
N PHE A 17 16.67 -16.27 11.84
CA PHE A 17 16.52 -14.93 11.29
C PHE A 17 15.20 -14.86 10.53
N THR A 18 14.18 -14.26 11.14
CA THR A 18 12.96 -13.91 10.42
C THR A 18 13.23 -12.62 9.64
N PRO A 19 13.25 -12.65 8.29
CA PRO A 19 13.33 -11.41 7.55
C PRO A 19 12.12 -10.56 7.93
N ALA A 20 12.35 -9.28 8.23
CA ALA A 20 11.26 -8.35 8.46
C ALA A 20 10.31 -8.41 7.25
N ALA A 21 9.00 -8.50 7.51
CA ALA A 21 8.01 -8.43 6.45
C ALA A 21 8.24 -7.13 5.65
N PRO A 22 8.18 -7.18 4.30
CA PRO A 22 8.38 -5.99 3.50
C PRO A 22 7.34 -4.93 3.90
N PHE A 23 7.78 -3.69 4.10
CA PHE A 23 6.87 -2.57 4.33
C PHE A 23 6.08 -2.29 3.05
N CYS A 24 4.77 -2.53 3.09
CA CYS A 24 3.87 -2.18 2.00
C CYS A 24 3.60 -0.67 1.98
N ARG A 25 3.38 -0.10 0.79
CA ARG A 25 2.83 1.25 0.65
C ARG A 25 1.32 1.21 0.86
N TYR A 26 0.76 2.27 1.42
CA TYR A 26 -0.68 2.43 1.52
C TYR A 26 -1.29 2.73 0.15
N LEU A 27 -2.47 2.20 -0.09
CA LEU A 27 -3.26 2.38 -1.31
C LEU A 27 -4.55 3.18 -1.02
N PRO A 28 -5.17 3.78 -2.06
CA PRO A 28 -6.50 4.37 -1.92
C PRO A 28 -7.48 3.36 -1.32
N GLY A 29 -8.10 3.73 -0.19
CA GLY A 29 -9.05 2.88 0.55
C GLY A 29 -8.50 2.36 1.89
N ASP A 30 -7.18 2.36 2.09
CA ASP A 30 -6.58 2.02 3.38
C ASP A 30 -6.96 3.05 4.46
N SER A 31 -7.11 2.62 5.71
CA SER A 31 -7.51 3.49 6.84
C SER A 31 -6.55 4.65 7.11
N VAL A 32 -5.30 4.51 6.70
CA VAL A 32 -4.22 5.48 6.84
C VAL A 32 -3.85 6.16 5.52
N TRP A 33 -4.64 5.94 4.46
CA TRP A 33 -4.54 6.73 3.23
C TRP A 33 -4.82 8.21 3.54
N PRO A 34 -4.08 9.17 2.95
CA PRO A 34 -4.27 10.58 3.27
C PRO A 34 -5.70 11.05 2.97
N SER A 35 -6.29 11.79 3.91
CA SER A 35 -7.62 12.39 3.74
C SER A 35 -7.60 13.54 2.73
N ALA A 36 -8.78 13.99 2.31
CA ALA A 36 -8.92 15.13 1.39
C ALA A 36 -8.25 16.41 1.92
N VAL A 37 -8.25 16.63 3.24
CA VAL A 37 -7.59 17.79 3.87
C VAL A 37 -6.08 17.72 3.69
N ILE A 38 -5.48 16.53 3.87
CA ILE A 38 -4.04 16.33 3.67
C ILE A 38 -3.68 16.51 2.19
N TRP A 39 -4.48 15.97 1.27
CA TRP A 39 -4.28 16.20 -0.16
C TRP A 39 -4.40 17.67 -0.56
N SER A 40 -5.32 18.42 0.04
CA SER A 40 -5.46 19.87 -0.17
C SER A 40 -4.25 20.64 0.34
N ALA A 41 -3.71 20.26 1.50
CA ALA A 41 -2.50 20.87 2.04
C ALA A 41 -1.29 20.63 1.12
N LEU A 42 -1.13 19.40 0.61
CA LEU A 42 -0.11 19.09 -0.40
C LEU A 42 -0.31 19.90 -1.67
N ASN A 43 -1.53 20.00 -2.19
CA ASN A 43 -1.82 20.79 -3.38
C ASN A 43 -1.41 22.25 -3.19
N THR A 44 -1.68 22.81 -2.01
CA THR A 44 -1.26 24.16 -1.65
C THR A 44 0.27 24.29 -1.61
N SER A 45 0.97 23.32 -0.99
CA SER A 45 2.43 23.38 -0.88
C SER A 45 3.15 23.25 -2.22
N VAL A 46 2.52 22.62 -3.22
CA VAL A 46 3.07 22.52 -4.58
C VAL A 46 2.53 23.58 -5.54
N GLY A 47 1.88 24.62 -5.02
CA GLY A 47 1.39 25.76 -5.81
C GLY A 47 0.22 25.43 -6.73
N GLY A 48 -0.68 24.54 -6.32
CA GLY A 48 -1.88 24.18 -7.06
C GLY A 48 -1.65 23.16 -8.19
N ARG A 49 -0.51 22.46 -8.18
CA ARG A 49 -0.07 21.55 -9.27
C ARG A 49 -0.41 20.08 -9.04
N LEU A 50 -1.06 19.73 -7.94
CA LEU A 50 -1.50 18.36 -7.71
C LEU A 50 -2.79 18.10 -8.49
N ILE A 51 -2.79 17.06 -9.32
CA ILE A 51 -3.92 16.67 -10.16
C ILE A 51 -4.49 15.34 -9.66
N ALA A 52 -5.79 15.30 -9.38
CA ALA A 52 -6.50 14.04 -9.21
C ALA A 52 -6.70 13.40 -10.59
N THR A 53 -6.03 12.27 -10.84
CA THR A 53 -5.99 11.66 -12.16
C THR A 53 -7.39 11.24 -12.62
N VAL A 54 -7.77 11.70 -13.79
CA VAL A 54 -8.89 11.18 -14.57
C VAL A 54 -8.29 10.40 -15.74
N PRO A 55 -8.60 9.11 -15.93
CA PRO A 55 -8.14 8.34 -17.09
C PRO A 55 -8.47 9.06 -18.41
N LEU A 56 -7.54 9.01 -19.37
CA LEU A 56 -7.74 9.64 -20.68
C LEU A 56 -9.03 9.13 -21.35
N ALA A 57 -9.26 7.81 -21.30
CA ALA A 57 -10.44 7.16 -21.88
C ALA A 57 -11.70 7.20 -20.97
N SER A 58 -11.75 8.02 -19.92
CA SER A 58 -12.99 8.20 -19.14
C SER A 58 -14.21 8.57 -20.00
N PRO A 59 -14.10 9.39 -21.06
CA PRO A 59 -15.21 9.67 -21.98
C PRO A 59 -15.69 8.46 -22.79
N CYS A 60 -14.95 7.34 -22.80
CA CYS A 60 -15.35 6.12 -23.49
C CYS A 60 -16.17 5.15 -22.62
N HIS A 61 -16.40 5.48 -21.34
CA HIS A 61 -17.11 4.62 -20.40
C HIS A 61 -18.14 5.40 -19.58
N ASP A 62 -19.18 4.71 -19.12
CA ASP A 62 -20.12 5.26 -18.15
C ASP A 62 -19.42 5.59 -16.82
N PRO A 63 -19.88 6.62 -16.07
CA PRO A 63 -21.03 7.47 -16.37
C PRO A 63 -20.71 8.70 -17.23
N THR A 64 -19.45 8.86 -17.63
CA THR A 64 -18.96 10.07 -18.33
C THR A 64 -18.93 9.90 -19.85
N TYR A 65 -19.67 8.93 -20.39
CA TYR A 65 -19.64 8.60 -21.81
C TYR A 65 -19.95 9.82 -22.68
N ASN A 66 -19.05 10.10 -23.62
CA ASN A 66 -19.20 11.12 -24.64
C ASN A 66 -18.67 10.57 -25.97
N ALA A 67 -19.61 10.28 -26.89
CA ALA A 67 -19.28 9.70 -28.18
C ALA A 67 -18.35 10.57 -29.04
N ALA A 68 -18.48 11.90 -28.96
CA ALA A 68 -17.63 12.81 -29.71
C ALA A 68 -16.20 12.77 -29.16
N THR A 69 -16.01 12.96 -27.86
CA THR A 69 -14.68 12.93 -27.23
C THR A 69 -14.00 11.57 -27.39
N CYS A 70 -14.72 10.48 -27.15
CA CYS A 70 -14.19 9.12 -27.30
C CYS A 70 -13.73 8.79 -28.73
N ALA A 71 -14.29 9.44 -29.76
CA ALA A 71 -13.88 9.20 -31.15
C ALA A 71 -12.51 9.82 -31.51
N TYR A 72 -11.93 10.65 -30.64
CA TYR A 72 -10.67 11.37 -30.87
C TYR A 72 -9.52 10.99 -29.91
N ASP A 73 -9.82 10.23 -28.85
CA ASP A 73 -8.87 9.70 -27.86
C ASP A 73 -8.47 8.25 -28.17
#